data_AF-A0A3A5R9G9-F1
#
_entry.id   AF-A0A3A5R9G9-F1
#
_cell.length_a   1.000
_cell.length_b   1.000
_cell.length_c   1.000
_cell.angle_alpha   90.00
_cell.angle_beta   90.00
_cell.angle_gamma   90.00
#
_symmetry.space_group_name_H-M   'P 1'
#
loop_
_entity.id
_entity.type
_entity.pdbx_description
1 polymer ?
#
loop_
_entity_poly.entity_id
_entity_poly.type
_entity_poly.pdbx_seq_one_letter_code
_entity_poly.pdbx_strand_id
1 'polypeptide(L)'
;TIYETVNGNRLTLTIGGVRAYNHTNLYSKKGAERFKVFIGFICNVCTNLCVSTDGYLTCLEVTNTNELYRAVLEMFNKYDPAKHIHLMQTLGNTSMTEHQFCQLLGRMRLYQCLPQGYQKAIPRMLLTDTQVNSVAKAYINDENFGCLGSDLSMWKFYNLLTGSNKSSYIDSFLDRAYNATELATGIASALHGDERYSWFLS
;
A
#
# COMPACT_ATOMS: atom_id res chain seq x y z
N THR A 1 2.86 -15.96 17.73
CA THR A 1 2.97 -14.91 16.69
C THR A 1 3.17 -15.56 15.34
N ILE A 2 2.30 -15.28 14.37
CA ILE A 2 2.39 -15.83 13.01
C ILE A 2 3.39 -14.97 12.23
N TYR A 3 4.39 -15.59 11.60
CA TYR A 3 5.39 -14.90 10.79
C TYR A 3 5.86 -15.78 9.64
N GLU A 4 6.35 -15.13 8.58
CA GLU A 4 6.92 -15.77 7.39
C GLU A 4 8.14 -14.98 6.92
N THR A 5 9.01 -15.61 6.14
CA THR A 5 10.18 -14.93 5.54
C THR A 5 9.95 -14.75 4.05
N VAL A 6 9.98 -13.50 3.57
CA VAL A 6 9.79 -13.14 2.17
C VAL A 6 11.02 -12.35 1.69
N ASN A 7 11.72 -12.87 0.68
CA ASN A 7 12.91 -12.24 0.09
C ASN A 7 13.94 -11.83 1.16
N GLY A 8 14.18 -12.71 2.14
CA GLY A 8 15.12 -12.47 3.25
C GLY A 8 14.57 -11.60 4.40
N ASN A 9 13.38 -11.02 4.25
CA ASN A 9 12.76 -10.18 5.27
C ASN A 9 11.70 -10.93 6.05
N ARG A 10 11.78 -10.87 7.39
CA ARG A 10 10.74 -11.41 8.26
C ARG A 10 9.49 -10.53 8.23
N LEU A 11 8.35 -11.13 7.93
CA LEU A 11 7.03 -10.51 7.93
C LEU A 11 6.22 -11.07 9.11
N THR A 12 5.67 -10.20 9.94
CA THR A 12 4.85 -10.60 11.10
C THR A 12 3.39 -10.21 10.90
N LEU A 13 2.47 -11.17 11.05
CA LEU A 13 1.04 -10.91 10.94
C LEU A 13 0.64 -9.90 12.02
N THR A 14 -0.04 -8.83 11.60
CA THR A 14 -0.43 -7.71 12.46
C THR A 14 -1.85 -7.28 12.14
N ILE A 15 -2.57 -6.91 13.18
CA ILE A 15 -3.92 -6.37 13.14
C ILE A 15 -3.88 -4.98 13.77
N GLY A 16 -4.62 -4.04 13.20
CA GLY A 16 -4.74 -2.71 13.78
C GLY A 16 -5.99 -1.99 13.29
N GLY A 17 -6.27 -0.85 13.88
CA GLY A 17 -7.38 -0.02 13.46
C GLY A 17 -7.33 1.36 14.06
N VAL A 18 -7.96 2.29 13.38
CA VAL A 18 -7.95 3.71 13.72
C VAL A 18 -9.38 4.23 13.62
N ARG A 19 -9.78 5.03 14.61
CA ARG A 19 -11.07 5.71 14.57
C ARG A 19 -10.95 6.93 13.67
N ALA A 20 -11.82 7.03 12.67
CA ALA A 20 -11.80 8.10 11.69
C ALA A 20 -12.57 9.33 12.21
N TYR A 21 -11.96 10.09 13.13
CA TYR A 21 -12.58 11.28 13.73
C TYR A 21 -12.95 12.37 12.73
N ASN A 22 -12.25 12.44 11.61
CA ASN A 22 -12.37 13.46 10.56
C ASN A 22 -13.76 13.51 9.91
N HIS A 23 -14.55 12.45 10.06
CA HIS A 23 -15.91 12.36 9.53
C HIS A 23 -16.99 12.55 10.60
N THR A 24 -16.62 12.88 11.84
CA THR A 24 -17.55 12.99 12.97
C THR A 24 -17.73 14.46 13.35
N ASN A 25 -18.97 14.96 13.27
CA ASN A 25 -19.30 16.27 13.79
C ASN A 25 -19.34 16.22 15.33
N LEU A 26 -18.36 16.86 15.98
CA LEU A 26 -18.20 16.86 17.44
C LEU A 26 -19.34 17.58 18.20
N TYR A 27 -20.13 18.42 17.50
CA TYR A 27 -21.23 19.19 18.08
C TYR A 27 -22.60 18.50 17.94
N SER A 28 -22.65 17.31 17.34
CA SER A 28 -23.86 16.50 17.14
C SER A 28 -24.14 15.58 18.34
N LYS A 29 -25.40 15.15 18.50
CA LYS A 29 -25.73 13.97 19.33
C LYS A 29 -24.88 12.77 18.87
N LYS A 30 -24.47 11.92 19.83
CA LYS A 30 -23.63 10.74 19.59
C LYS A 30 -24.29 9.85 18.52
N GLY A 31 -23.70 9.82 17.33
CA GLY A 31 -24.16 9.04 16.18
C GLY A 31 -23.29 7.80 15.95
N ALA A 32 -23.40 7.19 14.77
CA ALA A 32 -22.54 6.08 14.39
C ALA A 32 -21.06 6.51 14.33
N GLU A 33 -20.20 5.65 14.86
CA GLU A 33 -18.75 5.82 14.86
C GLU A 33 -18.15 5.15 13.63
N ARG A 34 -17.09 5.74 13.07
CA ARG A 34 -16.42 5.22 11.88
C ARG A 34 -15.01 4.74 12.20
N PHE A 35 -14.70 3.53 11.77
CA PHE A 35 -13.40 2.89 11.95
C PHE A 35 -12.79 2.49 10.62
N LYS A 36 -11.46 2.54 10.58
CA LYS A 36 -10.65 1.84 9.60
C LYS A 36 -9.95 0.70 10.31
N VAL A 37 -10.09 -0.52 9.83
CA VAL A 37 -9.49 -1.71 10.45
C VAL A 37 -8.75 -2.50 9.40
N PHE A 38 -7.57 -3.02 9.75
CA PHE A 38 -6.78 -3.85 8.87
C PHE A 38 -6.26 -5.11 9.56
N ILE A 39 -6.00 -6.12 8.75
CA ILE A 39 -5.18 -7.28 9.02
C ILE A 39 -4.18 -7.42 7.86
N GLY A 40 -2.91 -7.61 8.18
CA GLY A 40 -1.85 -7.60 7.18
C GLY A 40 -0.52 -8.02 7.78
N PHE A 41 0.57 -7.69 7.12
CA PHE A 41 1.91 -8.04 7.58
C PHE A 41 2.78 -6.80 7.80
N ILE A 42 3.63 -6.82 8.81
CA ILE A 42 4.68 -5.81 8.99
C ILE A 42 6.02 -6.41 8.59
N CYS A 43 6.76 -5.71 7.73
CA CYS A 43 8.14 -6.05 7.41
C CYS A 43 9.05 -5.62 8.57
N ASN A 44 9.61 -6.56 9.31
CA ASN A 44 10.32 -6.30 10.57
C ASN A 44 11.57 -5.41 10.41
N VAL A 45 12.20 -5.41 9.23
CA VAL A 45 13.44 -4.64 8.98
C VAL A 45 13.16 -3.15 8.98
N CYS A 46 12.00 -2.72 8.47
CA CYS A 46 11.68 -1.30 8.34
C CYS A 46 10.32 -0.91 8.91
N THR A 47 9.56 -1.85 9.47
CA THR A 47 8.17 -1.68 9.94
C THR A 47 7.20 -1.18 8.86
N ASN A 48 7.48 -1.46 7.58
CA ASN A 48 6.56 -1.20 6.48
C ASN A 48 5.30 -2.06 6.65
N LEU A 49 4.13 -1.41 6.63
CA LEU A 49 2.85 -2.10 6.73
C LEU A 49 2.40 -2.57 5.33
N CYS A 50 2.20 -3.87 5.21
CA CYS A 50 1.71 -4.54 4.02
C CYS A 50 0.24 -4.87 4.20
N VAL A 51 -0.63 -4.24 3.39
CA VAL A 51 -2.09 -4.37 3.47
C VAL A 51 -2.63 -4.88 2.14
N SER A 52 -3.50 -5.89 2.19
CA SER A 52 -4.21 -6.46 1.03
C SER A 52 -5.69 -6.09 1.03
N THR A 53 -6.38 -6.34 -0.08
CA THR A 53 -7.80 -5.96 -0.29
C THR A 53 -8.74 -6.66 0.69
N ASP A 54 -8.53 -7.95 0.92
CA ASP A 54 -9.30 -8.77 1.87
C ASP A 54 -8.91 -8.51 3.33
N GLY A 55 -7.83 -7.77 3.56
CA GLY A 55 -7.32 -7.40 4.86
C GLY A 55 -7.61 -5.96 5.27
N TYR A 56 -8.50 -5.23 4.59
CA TYR A 56 -8.74 -3.81 4.89
C TYR A 56 -10.20 -3.38 4.78
N LEU A 57 -10.73 -2.83 5.88
CA LEU A 57 -12.03 -2.16 5.94
C LEU A 57 -11.82 -0.64 6.06
N THR A 58 -12.20 0.09 5.01
CA THR A 58 -11.98 1.55 4.85
C THR A 58 -13.01 2.43 5.56
N CYS A 59 -14.24 1.95 5.75
CA CYS A 59 -15.32 2.72 6.36
C CYS A 59 -16.29 1.78 7.09
N LEU A 60 -15.87 1.30 8.25
CA LEU A 60 -16.71 0.50 9.13
C LEU A 60 -17.51 1.44 10.02
N GLU A 61 -18.77 1.67 9.66
CA GLU A 61 -19.72 2.47 10.44
C GLU A 61 -20.48 1.59 11.43
N VAL A 62 -20.38 1.91 12.72
CA VAL A 62 -20.92 1.11 13.82
C VAL A 62 -21.60 2.00 14.85
N THR A 63 -22.73 1.55 15.38
CA THR A 63 -23.40 2.17 16.53
C THR A 63 -22.95 1.52 17.85
N ASN A 64 -22.46 0.29 17.70
CA ASN A 64 -22.08 -0.74 18.64
C ASN A 64 -20.63 -1.14 18.83
N THR A 65 -20.17 -1.52 20.03
CA THR A 65 -18.98 -2.37 20.14
C THR A 65 -19.20 -3.80 19.62
N ASN A 66 -20.41 -4.35 19.73
CA ASN A 66 -20.71 -5.70 19.21
C ASN A 66 -20.73 -5.73 17.67
N GLU A 67 -21.24 -4.68 17.04
CA GLU A 67 -21.17 -4.51 15.57
C GLU A 67 -19.73 -4.43 15.09
N LEU A 68 -18.89 -3.63 15.75
CA LEU A 68 -17.46 -3.55 15.47
C LEU A 68 -16.80 -4.92 15.59
N TYR A 69 -17.04 -5.64 16.68
CA TYR A 69 -16.49 -6.97 16.91
C TYR A 69 -16.88 -7.97 15.80
N ARG A 70 -18.16 -8.02 15.43
CA ARG A 70 -18.66 -8.93 14.38
C ARG A 70 -18.05 -8.62 13.02
N ALA A 71 -18.03 -7.36 12.62
CA ALA A 71 -17.48 -6.96 11.32
C ALA A 71 -15.97 -7.25 11.23
N VAL A 72 -15.23 -7.03 12.32
CA VAL A 72 -13.80 -7.32 12.37
C VAL A 72 -13.52 -8.83 12.36
N LEU A 73 -14.31 -9.64 13.08
CA LEU A 73 -14.21 -11.09 13.00
C LEU A 73 -14.53 -11.63 11.60
N GLU A 74 -15.54 -11.07 10.94
CA GLU A 74 -15.89 -11.45 9.57
C GLU A 74 -14.73 -11.14 8.60
N MET A 75 -14.09 -9.98 8.75
CA MET A 75 -12.88 -9.64 7.99
C MET A 75 -11.76 -10.66 8.24
N PHE A 76 -11.48 -11.02 9.49
CA PHE A 76 -10.42 -11.99 9.80
C PHE A 76 -10.70 -13.38 9.23
N ASN A 77 -11.96 -13.81 9.22
CA ASN A 77 -12.34 -15.10 8.63
C ASN A 77 -12.22 -15.11 7.09
N LYS A 78 -12.38 -13.95 6.43
CA LYS A 78 -12.24 -13.81 4.98
C LYS A 78 -10.81 -13.61 4.52
N TYR A 79 -9.96 -13.04 5.38
CA TYR A 79 -8.57 -12.74 5.06
C TYR A 79 -7.75 -14.02 4.88
N ASP A 80 -7.09 -14.15 3.73
CA ASP A 80 -6.22 -15.28 3.42
C ASP A 80 -4.73 -14.89 3.59
N PRO A 81 -4.10 -15.23 4.73
CA PRO A 81 -2.69 -14.89 4.96
C PRO A 81 -1.75 -15.59 3.98
N ALA A 82 -2.07 -16.81 3.54
CA ALA A 82 -1.21 -17.56 2.63
C ALA A 82 -1.20 -16.93 1.24
N LYS A 83 -2.37 -16.51 0.75
CA LYS A 83 -2.49 -15.75 -0.50
C LYS A 83 -1.74 -14.42 -0.43
N HIS A 84 -1.83 -13.70 0.68
CA HIS A 84 -1.11 -12.44 0.85
C HIS A 84 0.42 -12.66 0.86
N ILE A 85 0.93 -13.65 1.58
CA ILE A 85 2.35 -13.99 1.57
C ILE A 85 2.81 -14.42 0.17
N HIS A 86 2.03 -15.25 -0.52
CA HIS A 86 2.33 -15.67 -1.88
C HIS A 86 2.46 -14.47 -2.81
N LEU A 87 1.53 -13.50 -2.71
CA LEU A 87 1.62 -12.25 -3.46
C LEU A 87 2.94 -11.52 -3.18
N MET A 88 3.32 -11.36 -1.91
CA MET A 88 4.58 -10.69 -1.54
C MET A 88 5.81 -11.43 -2.07
N GLN A 89 5.78 -12.76 -2.11
CA GLN A 89 6.84 -13.58 -2.71
C GLN A 89 6.94 -13.37 -4.23
N THR A 90 5.81 -13.34 -4.94
CA THR A 90 5.80 -13.13 -6.40
C THR A 90 6.37 -11.78 -6.82
N LEU A 91 6.23 -10.73 -5.99
CA LEU A 91 6.91 -9.45 -6.22
C LEU A 91 8.45 -9.57 -6.17
N GLY A 92 8.99 -10.57 -5.49
CA GLY A 92 10.43 -10.87 -5.53
C GLY A 92 10.90 -11.45 -6.86
N ASN A 93 10.01 -12.09 -7.61
CA ASN A 93 10.33 -12.80 -8.85
C ASN A 93 10.29 -11.89 -10.09
N THR A 94 9.86 -10.65 -9.95
CA THR A 94 9.80 -9.66 -11.04
C THR A 94 10.70 -8.48 -10.70
N SER A 95 11.40 -7.96 -11.70
CA SER A 95 12.24 -6.77 -11.56
C SER A 95 11.98 -5.80 -12.70
N MET A 96 12.25 -4.52 -12.43
CA MET A 96 12.27 -3.47 -13.44
C MET A 96 13.70 -2.93 -13.60
N THR A 97 14.04 -2.53 -14.81
CA THR A 97 15.32 -1.86 -15.07
C THR A 97 15.34 -0.46 -14.49
N GLU A 98 16.53 0.12 -14.31
CA GLU A 98 16.67 1.51 -13.89
C GLU A 98 15.94 2.48 -14.84
N HIS A 99 15.98 2.22 -16.15
CA HIS A 99 15.25 3.01 -17.14
C HIS A 99 13.74 2.96 -16.89
N GLN A 100 13.17 1.77 -16.68
CA GLN A 100 11.75 1.60 -16.37
C GLN A 100 11.39 2.29 -15.05
N PHE A 101 12.24 2.21 -14.02
CA PHE A 101 12.03 2.89 -12.76
C PHE A 101 12.02 4.42 -12.91
N CYS A 102 12.98 4.98 -13.66
CA CYS A 102 13.03 6.41 -13.94
C CYS A 102 11.80 6.89 -14.72
N GLN A 103 11.36 6.11 -15.72
CA GLN A 103 10.15 6.39 -16.47
C GLN A 103 8.90 6.41 -15.57
N LEU A 104 8.77 5.37 -14.75
CA LEU A 104 7.72 5.24 -13.74
C LEU A 104 7.70 6.44 -12.79
N LEU A 105 8.85 6.79 -12.22
CA LEU A 105 8.98 7.92 -11.32
C LEU A 105 8.54 9.24 -11.99
N GLY A 106 8.91 9.45 -13.25
CA GLY A 106 8.46 10.59 -14.06
C GLY A 106 6.94 10.61 -14.26
N ARG A 107 6.34 9.47 -14.62
CA ARG A 107 4.88 9.31 -14.78
C ARG A 107 4.13 9.52 -13.48
N MET A 108 4.64 9.04 -12.35
CA MET A 108 4.07 9.29 -11.03
C MET A 108 4.02 10.79 -10.70
N ARG A 109 5.08 11.56 -11.01
CA ARG A 109 5.06 13.02 -10.84
C ARG A 109 4.04 13.70 -11.76
N LEU A 110 3.98 13.27 -13.03
CA LEU A 110 3.00 13.81 -13.97
C LEU A 110 1.56 13.52 -13.56
N TYR A 111 1.29 12.34 -12.98
CA TYR A 111 -0.04 11.94 -12.54
C TYR A 111 -0.68 12.99 -11.63
N GLN A 112 0.08 13.58 -10.71
CA GLN A 112 -0.41 14.62 -9.79
C GLN A 112 -0.80 15.92 -10.50
N CYS A 113 -0.21 16.20 -11.66
CA CYS A 113 -0.48 17.38 -12.48
C CYS A 113 -1.57 17.16 -13.54
N LEU A 114 -2.03 15.91 -13.75
CA LEU A 114 -3.03 15.61 -14.77
C LEU A 114 -4.39 16.24 -14.44
N PRO A 115 -5.15 16.70 -15.46
CA PRO A 115 -6.54 17.07 -15.27
C PRO A 115 -7.36 15.89 -14.75
N GLN A 116 -8.39 16.16 -13.95
CA GLN A 116 -9.18 15.12 -13.27
C GLN A 116 -9.78 14.08 -14.22
N GLY A 117 -10.16 14.48 -15.44
CA GLY A 117 -10.68 13.55 -16.46
C GLY A 117 -9.67 12.49 -16.88
N TYR A 118 -8.39 12.88 -17.05
CA TYR A 118 -7.31 11.95 -17.40
C TYR A 118 -6.93 11.07 -16.21
N GLN A 119 -6.87 11.62 -14.99
CA GLN A 119 -6.59 10.83 -13.79
C GLN A 119 -7.61 9.70 -13.59
N LYS A 120 -8.89 9.92 -13.91
CA LYS A 120 -9.93 8.89 -13.80
C LYS A 120 -9.77 7.72 -14.78
N ALA A 121 -9.03 7.91 -15.88
CA ALA A 121 -8.78 6.88 -16.88
C ALA A 121 -7.55 6.02 -16.56
N ILE A 122 -6.73 6.44 -15.59
CA ILE A 122 -5.49 5.76 -15.17
C ILE A 122 -5.75 5.12 -13.80
N PRO A 123 -5.13 3.97 -13.47
CA PRO A 123 -5.24 3.42 -12.13
C PRO A 123 -4.87 4.44 -11.06
N ARG A 124 -5.70 4.50 -10.01
CA ARG A 124 -5.58 5.52 -8.98
C ARG A 124 -4.24 5.41 -8.26
N MET A 125 -3.54 6.54 -8.13
CA MET A 125 -2.37 6.69 -7.27
C MET A 125 -2.66 7.70 -6.15
N LEU A 126 -2.49 7.28 -4.90
CA LEU A 126 -2.72 8.09 -3.70
C LEU A 126 -1.45 8.75 -3.15
N LEU A 127 -0.28 8.34 -3.65
CA LEU A 127 1.00 8.93 -3.27
C LEU A 127 1.09 10.36 -3.78
N THR A 128 1.48 11.30 -2.90
CA THR A 128 1.68 12.71 -3.24
C THR A 128 3.07 12.95 -3.81
N ASP A 129 3.31 14.14 -4.39
CA ASP A 129 4.64 14.54 -4.86
C ASP A 129 5.73 14.39 -3.79
N THR A 130 5.42 14.70 -2.54
CA THR A 130 6.34 14.53 -1.40
C THR A 130 6.73 13.06 -1.20
N GLN A 131 5.76 12.15 -1.34
CA GLN A 131 5.98 10.73 -1.17
C GLN A 131 6.73 10.13 -2.37
N VAL A 132 6.38 10.54 -3.59
CA VAL A 132 7.11 10.18 -4.81
C VAL A 132 8.58 10.63 -4.71
N ASN A 133 8.84 11.85 -4.23
CA ASN A 133 10.20 12.32 -3.99
C ASN A 133 10.92 11.51 -2.88
N SER A 134 10.19 11.04 -1.88
CA SER A 134 10.74 10.18 -0.83
C SER A 134 11.12 8.80 -1.37
N VAL A 135 10.33 8.22 -2.28
CA VAL A 135 10.67 6.99 -3.01
C VAL A 135 11.97 7.18 -3.79
N ALA A 136 12.11 8.30 -4.51
CA ALA A 136 13.32 8.61 -5.26
C ALA A 136 14.56 8.69 -4.34
N LYS A 137 14.45 9.39 -3.20
CA LYS A 137 15.54 9.47 -2.21
C LYS A 137 15.89 8.10 -1.62
N ALA A 138 14.89 7.29 -1.31
CA ALA A 138 15.09 5.96 -0.73
C ALA A 138 15.68 4.97 -1.74
N TYR A 139 15.33 5.05 -3.03
CA TYR A 139 15.97 4.25 -4.08
C TYR A 139 17.50 4.43 -4.11
N ILE A 140 17.98 5.64 -3.80
CA ILE A 140 19.41 5.96 -3.75
C ILE A 140 20.05 5.58 -2.40
N ASN A 141 19.38 5.90 -1.29
CA ASN A 141 20.02 5.95 0.03
C ASN A 141 19.57 4.86 1.01
N ASP A 142 18.48 4.12 0.72
CA ASP A 142 17.96 3.11 1.66
C ASP A 142 18.87 1.88 1.69
N GLU A 143 19.35 1.51 2.87
CA GLU A 143 20.28 0.39 3.06
C GLU A 143 19.66 -0.97 2.73
N ASN A 144 18.35 -1.13 2.91
CA ASN A 144 17.67 -2.41 2.76
C ASN A 144 17.04 -2.57 1.38
N PHE A 145 16.49 -1.48 0.83
CA PHE A 145 15.67 -1.49 -0.37
C PHE A 145 16.20 -0.60 -1.50
N GLY A 146 17.28 0.16 -1.27
CA GLY A 146 18.00 0.87 -2.30
C GLY A 146 18.55 -0.07 -3.37
N CYS A 147 18.68 0.45 -4.59
CA CYS A 147 19.05 -0.36 -5.75
C CYS A 147 19.76 0.43 -6.86
N LEU A 148 20.41 1.57 -6.54
CA LEU A 148 21.14 2.36 -7.52
C LEU A 148 22.17 1.51 -8.30
N GLY A 149 22.10 1.57 -9.63
CA GLY A 149 23.03 0.86 -10.53
C GLY A 149 22.70 -0.63 -10.75
N SER A 150 21.48 -1.08 -10.39
CA SER A 150 21.02 -2.45 -10.60
C SER A 150 19.51 -2.51 -10.84
N ASP A 151 19.02 -3.64 -11.33
CA ASP A 151 17.58 -3.85 -11.51
C ASP A 151 16.85 -3.87 -10.17
N LEU A 152 15.72 -3.14 -10.11
CA LEU A 152 14.90 -2.99 -8.93
C LEU A 152 13.83 -4.09 -8.90
N SER A 153 13.96 -5.07 -7.99
CA SER A 153 12.89 -6.04 -7.75
C SER A 153 11.58 -5.35 -7.32
N MET A 154 10.43 -5.90 -7.72
CA MET A 154 9.13 -5.35 -7.33
C MET A 154 8.89 -5.44 -5.82
N TRP A 155 9.53 -6.38 -5.12
CA TRP A 155 9.54 -6.45 -3.67
C TRP A 155 10.24 -5.24 -3.04
N LYS A 156 11.42 -4.86 -3.55
CA LYS A 156 12.11 -3.64 -3.10
C LYS A 156 11.28 -2.41 -3.43
N PHE A 157 10.78 -2.29 -4.66
CA PHE A 157 9.92 -1.18 -5.06
C PHE A 157 8.70 -1.01 -4.14
N TYR A 158 7.99 -2.11 -3.85
CA TYR A 158 6.86 -2.12 -2.91
C TYR A 158 7.25 -1.58 -1.52
N ASN A 159 8.42 -1.96 -1.02
CA ASN A 159 8.93 -1.47 0.26
C ASN A 159 9.36 0.00 0.21
N LEU A 160 9.82 0.52 -0.92
CA LEU A 160 10.05 1.96 -1.11
C LEU A 160 8.72 2.73 -1.08
N LEU A 161 7.67 2.22 -1.74
CA LEU A 161 6.33 2.83 -1.73
C LEU A 161 5.74 2.88 -0.32
N THR A 162 5.70 1.74 0.37
CA THR A 162 5.16 1.65 1.73
C THR A 162 6.03 2.37 2.76
N GLY A 163 7.35 2.43 2.55
CA GLY A 163 8.27 3.23 3.36
C GLY A 163 7.99 4.73 3.26
N SER A 164 7.72 5.24 2.05
CA SER A 164 7.35 6.65 1.82
C SER A 164 6.04 7.04 2.50
N ASN A 165 5.19 6.06 2.83
CA ASN A 165 3.89 6.27 3.43
C ASN A 165 3.95 6.51 4.95
N LYS A 166 5.06 6.21 5.64
CA LYS A 166 5.16 6.34 7.12
C LYS A 166 4.99 7.77 7.64
N SER A 167 5.24 8.77 6.81
CA SER A 167 5.03 10.18 7.13
C SER A 167 3.57 10.63 6.93
N SER A 168 2.70 9.77 6.42
CA SER A 168 1.28 10.06 6.26
C SER A 168 0.57 10.21 7.60
N TYR A 169 -0.42 11.10 7.63
CA TYR A 169 -1.41 11.10 8.68
C TYR A 169 -2.13 9.74 8.76
N ILE A 170 -2.45 9.34 9.99
CA ILE A 170 -2.97 8.01 10.32
C ILE A 170 -4.27 7.66 9.60
N ASP A 171 -5.06 8.67 9.27
CA ASP A 171 -6.33 8.56 8.55
C ASP A 171 -6.17 8.16 7.07
N SER A 172 -5.08 8.58 6.44
CA SER A 172 -4.77 8.34 5.02
C SER A 172 -3.69 7.28 4.83
N PHE A 173 -2.97 6.94 5.91
CA PHE A 173 -1.92 5.93 5.94
C PHE A 173 -2.41 4.58 5.41
N LEU A 174 -3.54 4.07 5.91
CA LEU A 174 -4.03 2.74 5.50
C LEU A 174 -4.49 2.70 4.05
N ASP A 175 -5.16 3.76 3.57
CA ASP A 175 -5.57 3.86 2.16
C ASP A 175 -4.36 3.87 1.22
N ARG A 176 -3.32 4.62 1.58
CA ARG A 176 -2.07 4.67 0.80
C ARG A 176 -1.28 3.37 0.88
N ALA A 177 -1.28 2.68 2.04
CA ALA A 177 -0.62 1.38 2.19
C ALA A 177 -1.27 0.33 1.30
N TYR A 178 -2.61 0.29 1.28
CA TYR A 178 -3.37 -0.55 0.38
C TYR A 178 -3.12 -0.18 -1.09
N ASN A 179 -3.18 1.11 -1.43
CA ASN A 179 -2.92 1.56 -2.80
C ASN A 179 -1.48 1.29 -3.27
N ALA A 180 -0.49 1.28 -2.37
CA ALA A 180 0.87 0.86 -2.69
C ALA A 180 0.93 -0.62 -3.11
N THR A 181 0.11 -1.48 -2.49
CA THR A 181 -0.04 -2.89 -2.92
C THR A 181 -0.66 -2.95 -4.32
N GLU A 182 -1.74 -2.21 -4.57
CA GLU A 182 -2.37 -2.16 -5.91
C GLU A 182 -1.40 -1.64 -6.99
N LEU A 183 -0.62 -0.61 -6.69
CA LEU A 183 0.37 -0.06 -7.61
C LEU A 183 1.50 -1.06 -7.90
N ALA A 184 2.10 -1.65 -6.86
CA ALA A 184 3.20 -2.59 -7.04
C ALA A 184 2.76 -3.82 -7.83
N THR A 185 1.58 -4.36 -7.53
CA THR A 185 1.03 -5.53 -8.25
C THR A 185 0.61 -5.20 -9.68
N GLY A 186 -0.02 -4.04 -9.88
CA GLY A 186 -0.40 -3.56 -11.20
C GLY A 186 0.79 -3.30 -12.10
N ILE A 187 1.82 -2.62 -11.59
CA ILE A 187 3.07 -2.36 -12.32
C ILE A 187 3.81 -3.67 -12.60
N ALA A 188 3.89 -4.59 -11.63
CA ALA A 188 4.49 -5.91 -11.84
C ALA A 188 3.79 -6.66 -12.99
N SER A 189 2.46 -6.59 -13.05
CA SER A 189 1.68 -7.19 -14.15
C SER A 189 1.93 -6.48 -15.48
N ALA A 190 2.05 -5.15 -15.48
CA ALA A 190 2.33 -4.37 -16.68
C ALA A 190 3.73 -4.63 -17.26
N LEU A 191 4.72 -4.93 -16.41
CA LEU A 191 6.04 -5.40 -16.86
C LEU A 191 5.96 -6.73 -17.64
N HIS A 192 4.90 -7.53 -17.40
CA HIS A 192 4.60 -8.78 -18.11
C HIS A 192 3.55 -8.61 -19.22
N GLY A 193 3.18 -7.37 -19.58
CA GLY A 193 2.30 -7.07 -20.72
C GLY A 193 0.86 -6.72 -20.38
N ASP A 194 0.48 -6.61 -19.09
CA ASP A 194 -0.85 -6.10 -18.72
C ASP A 194 -1.00 -4.60 -19.05
N GLU A 195 -2.06 -4.24 -19.77
CA GLU A 195 -2.27 -2.87 -20.25
C GLU A 195 -2.76 -1.91 -19.16
N ARG A 196 -3.36 -2.40 -18.07
CA ARG A 196 -4.08 -1.57 -17.08
C ARG A 196 -3.19 -0.52 -16.43
N TYR A 197 -1.94 -0.88 -16.13
CA TYR A 197 -0.93 0.01 -15.52
C TYR A 197 0.14 0.45 -16.51
N SER A 198 -0.02 0.14 -17.80
CA SER A 198 0.97 0.43 -18.85
C SER A 198 1.32 1.93 -18.95
N TRP A 199 0.36 2.83 -18.70
CA TRP A 199 0.62 4.28 -18.71
C TRP A 199 1.79 4.71 -17.81
N PHE A 200 2.01 3.99 -16.72
CA PHE A 200 3.12 4.26 -15.81
C PHE A 200 4.49 3.83 -16.37
N LEU A 201 4.53 2.95 -17.36
CA LEU A 201 5.75 2.39 -17.96
C LEU A 201 6.00 2.89 -19.39
N SER A 202 4.97 3.40 -20.07
CA SER A 202 5.04 4.04 -21.40
C SER A 202 5.69 5.41 -21.37
#